data_AF-A0A674KG49-F1
#
_entry.id   AF-A0A674KG49-F1
#
_cell.length_a   1.000
_cell.length_b   1.000
_cell.length_c   1.000
_cell.angle_alpha   90.00
_cell.angle_beta   90.00
_cell.angle_gamma   90.00
#
_symmetry.space_group_name_H-M   'P 1'
#
loop_
_entity.id
_entity.type
_entity.pdbx_description
1 polymer ?
#
loop_
_entity_poly.entity_id
_entity_poly.type
_entity_poly.pdbx_seq_one_letter_code
_entity_poly.pdbx_strand_id
1 'polypeptide(L)'
;AGCAGAARAFLVLVNCCVLLASADNTSQAYYTALINVTVLNPDRVSPALLRLDRGRYGRDSPKVEVKGLLLAPVPINGVVDRLGCDPRTRFHVPPNTKQWIALLQRGNCTFREKILRAASHNATAVVIYNNISSEEPVTMTHQGK
;
A
#
# COMPACT_ATOMS: atom_id res chain seq x y z
N ALA A 1 -38.14 70.39 -31.21
CA ALA A 1 -37.73 71.15 -30.01
C ALA A 1 -36.92 70.20 -29.10
N GLY A 2 -35.83 70.69 -28.51
CA GLY A 2 -34.83 69.93 -27.73
C GLY A 2 -35.40 69.22 -26.50
N CYS A 3 -34.65 68.35 -25.81
CA CYS A 3 -33.41 68.69 -25.10
C CYS A 3 -32.39 67.55 -25.03
N ALA A 4 -31.15 67.95 -24.77
CA ALA A 4 -29.93 67.14 -24.63
C ALA A 4 -29.67 66.63 -23.21
N GLY A 5 -28.89 65.53 -23.13
CA GLY A 5 -28.02 65.14 -22.00
C GLY A 5 -28.72 64.52 -20.79
N ALA A 6 -28.13 63.61 -20.01
CA ALA A 6 -26.87 62.88 -20.05
C ALA A 6 -26.97 61.82 -18.92
N ALA A 7 -26.47 60.60 -19.09
CA ALA A 7 -25.89 59.79 -18.00
C ALA A 7 -25.33 58.48 -18.54
N ARG A 8 -24.15 58.14 -18.02
CA ARG A 8 -23.28 57.05 -18.42
C ARG A 8 -23.86 55.69 -18.00
N ALA A 9 -23.78 54.70 -18.88
CA ALA A 9 -23.73 53.31 -18.50
C ALA A 9 -22.53 52.66 -19.19
N PHE A 10 -21.41 52.57 -18.46
CA PHE A 10 -20.28 51.74 -18.89
C PHE A 10 -20.70 50.28 -18.72
N LEU A 11 -21.06 49.63 -19.82
CA LEU A 11 -21.28 48.19 -19.89
C LEU A 11 -19.91 47.49 -19.84
N VAL A 12 -19.39 47.29 -18.63
CA VAL A 12 -18.24 46.40 -18.42
C VAL A 12 -18.77 44.97 -18.41
N LEU A 13 -18.79 44.34 -19.59
CA LEU A 13 -18.96 42.90 -19.73
C LEU A 13 -17.69 42.23 -19.20
N VAL A 14 -17.59 42.04 -17.88
CA VAL A 14 -16.67 41.08 -17.28
C VAL A 14 -17.18 39.71 -17.68
N ASN A 15 -16.67 39.23 -18.81
CA ASN A 15 -16.80 37.86 -19.25
C ASN A 15 -16.01 37.02 -18.23
N CYS A 16 -16.69 36.65 -17.14
CA CYS A 16 -16.17 35.76 -16.11
C CYS A 16 -15.99 34.41 -16.81
N CYS A 17 -14.81 34.19 -17.39
CA CYS A 17 -14.36 32.87 -17.79
C CYS A 17 -14.39 32.01 -16.54
N VAL A 18 -15.51 31.31 -16.33
CA VAL A 18 -15.59 30.19 -15.41
C VAL A 18 -14.73 29.10 -16.05
N LEU A 19 -13.42 29.23 -15.88
CA LEU A 19 -12.50 28.13 -16.05
C LEU A 19 -12.86 27.15 -14.93
N LEU A 20 -13.83 26.28 -15.21
CA LEU A 20 -13.91 24.97 -14.58
C LEU A 20 -12.66 24.22 -15.05
N ALA A 21 -11.52 24.56 -14.46
CA ALA A 21 -10.40 23.66 -14.40
C ALA A 21 -10.86 22.50 -13.52
N SER A 22 -11.53 21.52 -14.13
CA SER A 22 -11.60 20.18 -13.56
C SER A 22 -10.16 19.64 -13.59
N ALA A 23 -9.37 20.05 -12.61
CA ALA A 23 -8.24 19.25 -12.18
C ALA A 23 -8.84 18.02 -11.52
N ASP A 24 -9.24 17.05 -12.35
CA ASP A 24 -9.44 15.67 -11.90
C ASP A 24 -8.05 15.08 -11.65
N ASN A 25 -7.36 15.67 -10.67
CA ASN A 25 -6.15 15.11 -10.12
C ASN A 25 -6.57 14.53 -8.77
N THR A 26 -7.23 13.38 -8.82
CA THR A 26 -7.36 12.50 -7.67
C THR A 26 -5.97 11.93 -7.35
N SER A 27 -5.04 12.81 -6.96
CA SER A 27 -3.84 12.43 -6.23
C SER A 27 -4.29 11.95 -4.85
N GLN A 28 -4.83 10.73 -4.82
CA GLN A 28 -5.22 10.09 -3.58
C GLN A 28 -4.00 10.08 -2.68
N ALA A 29 -4.03 10.87 -1.61
CA ALA A 29 -2.96 10.96 -0.64
C ALA A 29 -2.62 9.55 -0.16
N TYR A 30 -1.40 9.11 -0.42
CA TYR A 30 -0.90 7.82 0.02
C TYR A 30 0.24 7.99 1.00
N TYR A 31 0.35 7.05 1.93
CA TYR A 31 1.43 7.02 2.90
C TYR A 31 2.49 6.04 2.42
N THR A 32 3.71 6.52 2.28
CA THR A 32 4.86 5.68 1.97
C THR A 32 5.29 4.91 3.22
N ALA A 33 5.83 3.71 3.01
CA ALA A 33 6.38 2.86 4.05
C ALA A 33 7.88 2.70 3.82
N LEU A 34 8.66 2.97 4.85
CA LEU A 34 10.10 2.71 4.86
C LEU A 34 10.32 1.31 5.45
N ILE A 35 10.98 0.44 4.69
CA ILE A 35 11.14 -0.97 5.02
C ILE A 35 12.63 -1.25 5.21
N ASN A 36 13.00 -1.69 6.42
CA ASN A 36 14.35 -2.12 6.74
C ASN A 36 14.34 -3.64 7.00
N VAL A 37 15.01 -4.41 6.15
CA VAL A 37 15.09 -5.88 6.26
C VAL A 37 16.50 -6.27 6.65
N THR A 38 16.63 -7.03 7.73
CA THR A 38 17.89 -7.65 8.14
C THR A 38 17.89 -9.12 7.72
N VAL A 39 18.84 -9.49 6.86
CA VAL A 39 18.99 -10.86 6.36
C VAL A 39 20.16 -11.52 7.08
N LEU A 40 19.84 -12.56 7.84
CA LEU A 40 20.80 -13.44 8.49
C LEU A 40 21.15 -14.57 7.52
N ASN A 41 22.39 -14.56 7.02
CA ASN A 41 22.91 -15.64 6.18
C ASN A 41 23.94 -16.42 7.02
N PRO A 42 23.85 -17.76 7.10
CA PRO A 42 24.80 -18.56 7.88
C PRO A 42 26.23 -18.44 7.35
N ASP A 43 26.40 -18.14 6.06
CA ASP A 43 27.71 -18.02 5.41
C ASP A 43 28.37 -16.65 5.61
N ARG A 44 27.65 -15.65 6.17
CA ARG A 44 28.19 -14.31 6.41
C ARG A 44 28.32 -14.05 7.90
N VAL A 45 29.47 -13.50 8.28
CA VAL A 45 29.76 -13.09 9.66
C VAL A 45 28.85 -11.95 10.13
N SER A 46 28.45 -11.06 9.22
CA SER A 46 27.57 -9.93 9.53
C SER A 46 26.22 -10.01 8.81
N PRO A 47 25.13 -9.58 9.47
CA PRO A 47 23.82 -9.44 8.84
C PRO A 47 23.85 -8.44 7.68
N ALA A 48 23.18 -8.77 6.58
CA ALA A 48 22.96 -7.80 5.51
C ALA A 48 21.74 -6.93 5.83
N LEU A 49 21.88 -5.61 5.71
CA LEU A 49 20.77 -4.66 5.84
C LEU A 49 20.30 -4.20 4.46
N LEU A 50 19.04 -4.43 4.15
CA LEU A 50 18.37 -3.94 2.96
C LEU A 50 17.37 -2.85 3.36
N ARG A 51 17.43 -1.70 2.68
CA ARG A 51 16.50 -0.57 2.89
C ARG A 51 15.69 -0.38 1.62
N LEU A 52 14.37 -0.35 1.75
CA LEU A 52 13.44 -0.03 0.67
C LEU A 52 12.57 1.15 1.08
N ASP A 53 12.54 2.17 0.25
CA ASP A 53 11.75 3.39 0.39
C ASP A 53 10.50 3.41 -0.50
N ARG A 54 10.42 2.48 -1.44
CA ARG A 54 9.27 2.26 -2.33
C ARG A 54 8.19 1.38 -1.67
N GLY A 55 7.93 1.53 -0.37
CA GLY A 55 6.79 0.87 0.28
C GLY A 55 5.56 1.77 0.26
N ARG A 56 4.36 1.20 0.30
CA ARG A 56 3.12 1.96 0.49
C ARG A 56 2.18 1.26 1.46
N TYR A 57 1.64 2.00 2.41
CA TYR A 57 0.62 1.47 3.32
C TYR A 57 -0.71 1.24 2.57
N GLY A 58 -1.44 0.20 2.96
CA GLY A 58 -2.84 0.05 2.55
C GLY A 58 -3.66 1.25 3.02
N ARG A 59 -4.68 1.64 2.24
CA ARG A 59 -5.54 2.79 2.53
C ARG A 59 -6.11 2.70 3.95
N ASP A 60 -6.68 1.54 4.24
CA ASP A 60 -7.40 1.23 5.48
C ASP A 60 -6.48 0.70 6.61
N SER A 61 -5.19 0.47 6.30
CA SER A 61 -4.21 -0.05 7.27
C SER A 61 -3.82 1.02 8.32
N PRO A 62 -3.55 0.62 9.57
CA PRO A 62 -2.89 1.50 10.54
C PRO A 62 -1.54 2.01 10.02
N LYS A 63 -1.26 3.30 10.22
CA LYS A 63 -0.01 3.95 9.80
C LYS A 63 0.98 3.99 10.97
N VAL A 64 1.35 2.82 11.46
CA VAL A 64 2.23 2.64 12.63
C VAL A 64 3.45 1.81 12.27
N GLU A 65 4.56 2.05 12.97
CA GLU A 65 5.76 1.23 12.84
C GLU A 65 5.51 -0.17 13.43
N VAL A 66 5.93 -1.20 12.69
CA VAL A 66 5.90 -2.60 13.14
C VAL A 66 7.27 -3.23 12.93
N LYS A 67 7.72 -4.00 13.93
CA LYS A 67 8.94 -4.80 13.88
C LYS A 67 8.61 -6.25 14.22
N GLY A 68 9.22 -7.18 13.53
CA GLY A 68 8.99 -8.60 13.76
C GLY A 68 9.73 -9.48 12.77
N LEU A 69 9.66 -10.79 13.00
CA LEU A 69 10.24 -11.79 12.10
C LEU A 69 9.47 -11.83 10.78
N LEU A 70 10.16 -11.74 9.64
CA LEU A 70 9.54 -11.83 8.32
C LEU A 70 9.43 -13.30 7.89
N LEU A 71 8.20 -13.79 7.66
CA LEU A 71 7.92 -15.19 7.35
C LEU A 71 7.13 -15.34 6.04
N ALA A 72 7.60 -16.23 5.17
CA ALA A 72 6.87 -16.65 3.98
C ALA A 72 6.02 -17.91 4.28
N PRO A 73 4.98 -18.20 3.48
CA PRO A 73 4.21 -19.41 3.64
C PRO A 73 5.04 -20.69 3.48
N VAL A 74 4.63 -21.73 4.21
CA VAL A 74 5.20 -23.07 4.05
C VAL A 74 4.73 -23.72 2.75
N PRO A 75 5.55 -24.58 2.11
CA PRO A 75 5.14 -25.34 0.95
C PRO A 75 3.94 -26.24 1.25
N ILE A 76 3.00 -26.31 0.32
CA ILE A 76 1.83 -27.19 0.39
C ILE A 76 2.09 -28.38 -0.53
N ASN A 77 2.14 -29.60 0.00
CA ASN A 77 2.44 -30.81 -0.76
C ASN A 77 3.77 -30.73 -1.55
N GLY A 78 4.78 -30.05 -0.99
CA GLY A 78 6.08 -29.83 -1.65
C GLY A 78 6.09 -28.70 -2.68
N VAL A 79 4.95 -28.05 -2.95
CA VAL A 79 4.85 -26.91 -3.87
C VAL A 79 4.92 -25.60 -3.08
N VAL A 80 5.82 -24.71 -3.47
CA VAL A 80 5.98 -23.39 -2.83
C VAL A 80 4.81 -22.49 -3.24
N ASP A 81 3.87 -22.23 -2.33
CA ASP A 81 2.81 -21.24 -2.53
C ASP A 81 3.16 -19.91 -1.85
N ARG A 82 3.69 -18.95 -2.61
CA ARG A 82 3.99 -17.60 -2.10
C ARG A 82 2.78 -16.66 -2.14
N LEU A 83 1.69 -17.06 -2.78
CA LEU A 83 0.52 -16.20 -2.95
C LEU A 83 -0.30 -16.13 -1.66
N GLY A 84 -0.32 -17.21 -0.87
CA GLY A 84 -1.15 -17.31 0.32
C GLY A 84 -2.63 -17.21 0.00
N CYS A 85 -3.06 -17.78 -1.13
CA CYS A 85 -4.46 -17.81 -1.53
C CYS A 85 -5.14 -19.09 -1.04
N ASP A 86 -4.41 -20.21 -0.95
CA ASP A 86 -4.96 -21.51 -0.56
C ASP A 86 -5.44 -21.48 0.90
N PRO A 87 -6.66 -21.97 1.21
CA PRO A 87 -7.16 -22.20 2.57
C PRO A 87 -6.16 -22.84 3.54
N ARG A 88 -5.29 -23.72 3.04
CA ARG A 88 -4.30 -24.52 3.77
C ARG A 88 -2.95 -23.83 3.91
N THR A 89 -2.78 -22.62 3.37
CA THR A 89 -1.58 -21.80 3.58
C THR A 89 -1.32 -21.67 5.07
N ARG A 90 -0.08 -21.96 5.49
CA ARG A 90 0.35 -21.84 6.89
C ARG A 90 1.70 -21.14 6.93
N PHE A 91 2.06 -20.63 8.11
CA PHE A 91 3.34 -20.01 8.37
C PHE A 91 4.06 -20.78 9.48
N HIS A 92 5.36 -21.01 9.33
CA HIS A 92 6.17 -21.61 10.37
C HIS A 92 6.61 -20.50 11.35
N VAL A 93 5.76 -20.21 12.33
CA VAL A 93 6.03 -19.21 13.36
C VAL A 93 6.76 -19.90 14.53
N PRO A 94 8.01 -19.54 14.84
CA PRO A 94 8.73 -20.14 15.96
C PRO A 94 7.98 -19.90 17.29
N PRO A 95 8.02 -20.87 18.23
CA PRO A 95 7.41 -20.70 19.54
C PRO A 95 8.03 -19.48 20.25
N ASN A 96 7.21 -18.72 20.99
CA ASN A 96 7.56 -17.46 21.66
C ASN A 96 7.69 -16.22 20.76
N THR A 97 7.41 -16.33 19.46
CA THR A 97 7.38 -15.15 18.58
C THR A 97 6.12 -14.32 18.85
N LYS A 98 6.27 -13.18 19.54
CA LYS A 98 5.15 -12.27 19.85
C LYS A 98 4.74 -11.41 18.67
N GLN A 99 5.70 -11.02 17.83
CA GLN A 99 5.47 -10.14 16.68
C GLN A 99 6.19 -10.69 15.45
N TRP A 100 5.44 -10.88 14.38
CA TRP A 100 5.95 -11.35 13.10
C TRP A 100 5.15 -10.74 11.95
N ILE A 101 5.77 -10.73 10.77
CA ILE A 101 5.27 -10.08 9.57
C ILE A 101 5.16 -11.14 8.48
N ALA A 102 3.98 -11.28 7.87
CA ALA A 102 3.78 -12.20 6.77
C ALA A 102 4.29 -11.60 5.46
N LEU A 103 5.04 -12.37 4.67
CA LEU A 103 5.50 -12.01 3.34
C LEU A 103 4.70 -12.78 2.29
N LEU A 104 3.92 -12.08 1.47
CA LEU A 104 3.07 -12.67 0.44
C LEU A 104 3.30 -12.00 -0.91
N GLN A 105 3.10 -12.76 -1.99
CA GLN A 105 3.20 -12.26 -3.34
C GLN A 105 1.83 -11.81 -3.86
N ARG A 106 1.81 -10.70 -4.62
CA ARG A 106 0.64 -10.28 -5.41
C ARG A 106 0.32 -11.34 -6.47
N GLY A 107 -0.97 -11.61 -6.69
CA GLY A 107 -1.41 -12.55 -7.73
C GLY A 107 -2.89 -12.88 -7.60
N ASN A 108 -3.22 -14.16 -7.72
CA ASN A 108 -4.56 -14.69 -8.04
C ASN A 108 -5.69 -14.46 -7.01
N CYS A 109 -5.42 -13.85 -5.86
CA CYS A 109 -6.42 -13.55 -4.86
C CYS A 109 -6.28 -12.10 -4.37
N THR A 110 -7.33 -11.59 -3.75
CA THR A 110 -7.42 -10.19 -3.35
C THR A 110 -6.44 -9.85 -2.22
N PHE A 111 -6.08 -8.56 -2.09
CA PHE A 111 -5.30 -8.08 -0.95
C PHE A 111 -5.99 -8.39 0.38
N ARG A 112 -7.32 -8.26 0.43
CA ARG A 112 -8.13 -8.56 1.61
C ARG A 112 -7.97 -10.00 2.06
N GLU A 113 -8.09 -10.97 1.16
CA GLU A 113 -7.97 -12.40 1.51
C GLU A 113 -6.59 -12.72 2.08
N LYS A 114 -5.53 -12.16 1.48
CA LYS A 114 -4.15 -12.30 1.96
C LYS A 114 -3.98 -11.72 3.37
N ILE A 115 -4.51 -10.51 3.59
CA ILE A 115 -4.42 -9.81 4.89
C ILE A 115 -5.18 -10.58 5.97
N LEU A 116 -6.42 -10.99 5.70
CA LEU A 116 -7.23 -11.75 6.65
C LEU A 116 -6.60 -13.12 6.99
N ARG A 117 -5.99 -13.77 5.99
CA ARG A 117 -5.33 -15.05 6.20
C ARG A 117 -4.10 -14.89 7.09
N ALA A 118 -3.27 -13.90 6.85
CA ALA A 118 -2.13 -13.62 7.74
C ALA A 118 -2.61 -13.23 9.15
N ALA A 119 -3.66 -12.41 9.26
CA ALA A 119 -4.27 -12.05 10.55
C ALA A 119 -4.80 -13.28 11.31
N SER A 120 -5.38 -14.27 10.62
CA SER A 120 -5.82 -15.53 11.26
C SER A 120 -4.68 -16.38 11.82
N HIS A 121 -3.44 -16.12 11.39
CA HIS A 121 -2.24 -16.73 11.95
C HIS A 121 -1.53 -15.83 12.97
N ASN A 122 -2.20 -14.78 13.46
CA ASN A 122 -1.66 -13.80 14.39
C ASN A 122 -0.44 -13.03 13.86
N ALA A 123 -0.40 -12.77 12.54
CA ALA A 123 0.58 -11.84 11.99
C ALA A 123 0.29 -10.42 12.49
N THR A 124 1.35 -9.68 12.85
CA THR A 124 1.24 -8.28 13.26
C THR A 124 1.13 -7.33 12.08
N ALA A 125 1.74 -7.70 10.95
CA ALA A 125 1.66 -6.97 9.69
C ALA A 125 1.81 -7.91 8.50
N VAL A 126 1.48 -7.41 7.31
CA VAL A 126 1.59 -8.15 6.05
C VAL A 126 2.29 -7.28 5.01
N VAL A 127 3.33 -7.82 4.40
CA VAL A 127 4.03 -7.22 3.26
C VAL A 127 3.62 -7.99 2.01
N ILE A 128 2.98 -7.30 1.07
CA ILE A 128 2.58 -7.86 -0.21
C ILE A 128 3.49 -7.29 -1.29
N TYR A 129 4.45 -8.09 -1.77
CA TYR A 129 5.36 -7.66 -2.82
C TYR A 129 4.75 -7.89 -4.21
N ASN A 130 5.11 -7.01 -5.14
CA ASN A 130 4.59 -7.09 -6.50
C ASN A 130 5.23 -8.26 -7.27
N ASN A 131 4.51 -8.83 -8.24
CA ASN A 131 5.03 -9.90 -9.09
C ASN A 131 6.02 -9.38 -10.15
N ILE A 132 6.00 -8.08 -10.43
CA ILE A 132 6.90 -7.39 -11.36
C ILE A 132 7.71 -6.36 -10.58
N SER A 133 9.05 -6.46 -10.62
CA SER A 133 9.96 -5.65 -9.79
C SER A 133 10.09 -4.19 -10.21
N SER A 134 9.77 -3.87 -11.47
CA SER A 134 9.84 -2.51 -12.02
C SER A 134 8.60 -1.66 -11.74
N GLU A 135 7.47 -2.30 -11.41
CA GLU A 135 6.20 -1.61 -11.17
C GLU A 135 6.20 -0.83 -9.86
N GLU A 136 5.57 0.35 -9.88
CA GLU A 136 5.36 1.15 -8.68
C GLU A 136 4.39 0.45 -7.70
N PRO A 137 4.59 0.61 -6.38
CA PRO A 137 3.70 0.07 -5.36
C PRO A 137 2.31 0.69 -5.46
N VAL A 138 1.29 -0.17 -5.44
CA VAL A 138 -0.11 0.24 -5.46
C VAL A 138 -0.66 0.42 -4.05
N THR A 139 -1.58 1.38 -3.86
CA THR A 139 -2.30 1.53 -2.59
C THR A 139 -3.34 0.42 -2.48
N MET A 140 -3.10 -0.56 -1.60
CA MET A 140 -4.06 -1.63 -1.34
C MET A 140 -5.30 -1.09 -0.65
N THR A 141 -6.49 -1.49 -1.09
CA THR A 141 -7.76 -1.28 -0.39
C THR A 141 -8.22 -2.60 0.20
N HIS A 142 -8.57 -2.60 1.49
CA HIS A 142 -9.03 -3.82 2.15
C HIS A 142 -9.90 -3.46 3.36
N GLN A 143 -10.95 -4.23 3.58
CA GLN A 143 -11.77 -4.09 4.78
C GLN A 143 -11.29 -5.11 5.81
N GLY A 144 -10.70 -4.61 6.90
CA GLY A 144 -10.15 -5.40 7.99
C GLY A 144 -9.05 -4.65 8.74
N LYS A 145 -8.81 -5.00 10.00
CA LYS A 145 -7.68 -4.49 10.79
C LYS A 145 -6.53 -5.47 10.75
#